data_AF-A0A2N1N4G2-F1
#
_entry.id   AF-A0A2N1N4G2-F1
#
_cell.length_a   1.000
_cell.length_b   1.000
_cell.length_c   1.000
_cell.angle_alpha   90.00
_cell.angle_beta   90.00
_cell.angle_gamma   90.00
#
_symmetry.space_group_name_H-M   'P 1'
#
loop_
_entity.id
_entity.type
_entity.pdbx_description
1 polymer ?
#
loop_
_entity_poly.entity_id
_entity_poly.type
_entity_poly.pdbx_seq_one_letter_code
_entity_poly.pdbx_strand_id
1 'polypeptide(L)' 'MPSTPSQCRRAIFKKLVKLRQANRNTDNLIYRHCKLFLQTLAQEANNGAETDNTNVVEEKH' A
#
# COMPACT_ATOMS: atom_id res chain seq x y z
N MET A 1 23.43 24.50 -26.95
CA MET A 1 24.62 23.71 -26.58
C MET A 1 24.19 22.27 -26.34
N PRO A 2 24.81 21.26 -26.96
CA PRO A 2 24.48 19.86 -26.69
C PRO A 2 24.91 19.52 -25.26
N SER A 3 24.04 18.83 -24.53
CA SER A 3 24.28 18.34 -23.18
C SER A 3 25.51 17.42 -23.16
N THR A 4 26.47 17.71 -22.27
CA THR A 4 27.67 16.87 -22.13
C THR A 4 27.29 15.46 -21.65
N PRO A 5 28.04 14.40 -22.05
CA PRO A 5 27.73 13.02 -21.69
C PRO A 5 27.59 12.73 -20.18
N SER A 6 28.12 13.60 -19.31
CA SER A 6 27.97 13.49 -17.85
C SER A 6 26.62 14.03 -17.34
N GLN A 7 26.05 15.05 -17.99
CA GLN A 7 24.75 15.62 -17.65
C GLN A 7 23.61 14.67 -18.01
N CYS A 8 23.67 14.01 -19.17
CA CYS A 8 22.71 12.97 -19.55
C CYS A 8 22.66 11.81 -18.53
N ARG A 9 23.83 11.34 -18.07
CA ARG A 9 23.92 10.28 -17.06
C ARG A 9 23.30 10.69 -15.72
N ARG A 10 23.53 11.94 -15.27
CA ARG A 10 22.91 12.48 -14.05
C ARG A 10 21.38 12.59 -14.17
N ALA A 11 20.86 12.97 -15.34
CA ALA A 11 19.41 13.06 -15.57
C ALA A 11 18.72 11.68 -15.51
N ILE A 12 19.35 10.65 -16.10
CA ILE A 12 18.86 9.27 -16.04
C ILE A 12 18.84 8.76 -14.59
N PHE A 13 19.92 8.98 -13.84
CA PHE A 13 19.98 8.57 -12.44
C PHE A 13 18.90 9.26 -11.58
N LYS A 14 18.68 10.57 -11.78
CA LYS A 14 17.59 11.30 -11.11
C LYS A 14 16.20 10.72 -11.45
N LYS A 15 15.97 10.32 -12.72
CA LYS A 15 14.72 9.65 -13.11
C LYS A 15 14.56 8.29 -12.43
N LEU A 16 15.62 7.48 -12.37
CA LEU A 16 15.60 6.17 -11.70
C LEU A 16 15.32 6.30 -10.20
N VAL A 17 15.96 7.26 -9.52
CA VAL A 17 15.70 7.55 -8.11
C VAL A 17 14.25 7.98 -7.88
N LYS A 18 13.71 8.87 -8.72
CA LYS A 18 12.30 9.30 -8.64
C LYS A 18 11.32 8.15 -8.87
N LEU A 19 11.58 7.28 -9.85
CA LEU A 19 10.78 6.08 -10.10
C LEU A 19 10.79 5.15 -8.89
N ARG A 20 11.96 4.94 -8.27
CA ARG A 20 12.08 4.11 -7.06
C ARG A 20 11.38 4.72 -5.84
N GLN A 21 11.42 6.04 -5.69
CA GLN A 21 10.68 6.77 -4.64
C GLN A 21 9.18 6.71 -4.87
N ALA A 22 8.71 6.90 -6.11
CA ALA A 22 7.31 6.74 -6.47
C ALA A 22 6.83 5.32 -6.14
N ASN A 23 7.63 4.29 -6.47
CA ASN A 23 7.28 2.91 -6.17
C ASN A 23 7.16 2.65 -4.66
N ARG A 24 8.11 3.12 -3.84
CA ARG A 24 8.00 3.03 -2.37
C ARG A 24 6.76 3.74 -1.81
N ASN A 25 6.39 4.88 -2.38
CA ASN A 25 5.19 5.60 -1.96
C ASN A 25 3.93 4.81 -2.33
N THR A 26 3.90 4.20 -3.51
CA THR A 26 2.84 3.29 -3.94
C THR A 26 2.75 2.07 -3.04
N ASP A 27 3.87 1.41 -2.74
CA ASP A 27 3.93 0.26 -1.84
C ASP A 27 3.40 0.59 -0.44
N ASN A 28 3.79 1.76 0.09
CA ASN A 28 3.29 2.24 1.39
C ASN A 28 1.78 2.55 1.37
N LEU A 29 1.27 3.10 0.28
CA LEU A 29 -0.16 3.36 0.12
C LEU A 29 -0.95 2.05 0.01
N ILE A 30 -0.49 1.10 -0.79
CA ILE A 30 -1.08 -0.24 -0.91
C ILE A 30 -1.11 -0.91 0.47
N TYR A 31 0.01 -0.92 1.19
CA TYR A 31 0.07 -1.49 2.54
C TYR A 31 -0.94 -0.83 3.50
N ARG A 32 -1.03 0.51 3.49
CA ARG A 32 -2.01 1.23 4.33
C ARG A 32 -3.45 0.87 3.98
N HIS A 33 -3.77 0.78 2.70
CA HIS A 33 -5.11 0.40 2.25
C HIS A 33 -5.45 -1.05 2.60
N CYS A 34 -4.53 -2.00 2.38
CA CYS A 34 -4.72 -3.39 2.79
C CYS A 34 -4.91 -3.51 4.31
N LYS A 35 -4.11 -2.78 5.10
CA LYS A 35 -4.25 -2.77 6.56
C LYS A 35 -5.63 -2.25 6.98
N LEU A 36 -6.06 -1.11 6.42
CA LEU A 36 -7.37 -0.54 6.75
C LEU A 36 -8.50 -1.50 6.35
N PHE A 37 -8.43 -2.08 5.15
CA PHE A 37 -9.41 -3.05 4.67
C PHE A 37 -9.53 -4.25 5.63
N LEU A 38 -8.41 -4.85 6.03
CA LEU A 38 -8.41 -5.98 6.96
C LEU A 38 -8.97 -5.60 8.34
N GLN A 39 -8.70 -4.39 8.83
CA GLN A 39 -9.26 -3.89 10.09
C GLN A 39 -10.77 -3.70 10.01
N THR A 40 -11.26 -3.12 8.91
CA THR A 40 -12.71 -2.94 8.69
C THR A 40 -13.40 -4.28 8.54
N LEU A 41 -12.85 -5.20 7.74
CA LEU A 41 -13.38 -6.55 7.56
C LEU A 41 -13.47 -7.31 8.89
N ALA A 42 -12.42 -7.26 9.71
CA ALA A 42 -12.44 -7.90 11.03
C ALA A 42 -13.48 -7.27 11.97
N GLN A 43 -13.69 -5.95 11.90
CA GLN A 43 -14.71 -5.28 12.68
C GLN A 43 -16.12 -5.69 12.24
N GLU A 44 -16.38 -5.77 10.93
CA GLU A 44 -17.65 -6.23 10.39
C GLU A 44 -17.94 -7.69 10.80
N ALA A 45 -16.95 -8.56 10.69
CA ALA A 45 -17.08 -9.96 11.11
C ALA A 45 -17.31 -10.11 12.62
N ASN A 46 -16.64 -9.28 13.45
CA ASN A 46 -16.90 -9.24 14.88
C ASN A 46 -18.35 -8.80 15.18
N ASN A 47 -18.86 -7.78 14.49
CA ASN A 47 -20.24 -7.33 14.67
C ASN A 47 -21.25 -8.44 14.26
N GLY A 48 -20.94 -9.19 13.20
CA GLY A 48 -21.72 -10.36 12.78
C GLY A 48 -21.74 -11.45 13.86
N ALA A 49 -20.58 -11.79 14.42
CA ALA A 49 -20.46 -12.75 15.51
C ALA A 49 -21.20 -12.29 16.78
N GLU A 50 -21.12 -11.01 17.14
CA GLU A 50 -21.86 -10.43 18.26
C GLU A 50 -23.39 -10.53 18.04
N THR A 51 -23.85 -10.32 16.81
CA THR A 51 -25.26 -10.47 16.44
C THR A 51 -25.74 -11.91 16.61
N ASP A 52 -24.88 -12.88 16.32
CA ASP A 52 -25.11 -14.31 16.54
C ASP A 52 -24.89 -14.74 18.00
N ASN A 53 -24.62 -13.81 18.93
CA ASN A 53 -24.27 -14.06 20.35
C ASN A 53 -23.08 -15.02 20.53
N THR A 54 -22.12 -15.00 19.60
CA THR A 54 -20.90 -15.81 19.67
C THR A 54 -19.66 -14.91 19.82
N ASN A 55 -18.68 -15.39 20.57
CA ASN A 55 -17.38 -14.73 20.75
C ASN A 55 -16.31 -15.24 19.78
N VAL A 56 -16.70 -16.08 18.81
CA VAL A 56 -15.82 -16.69 17.83
C VAL A 56 -16.25 -16.25 16.43
N VAL A 57 -15.35 -15.56 15.73
CA VAL A 57 -15.51 -15.24 14.31
C VAL A 57 -15.32 -16.50 13.48
N GLU A 58 -16.22 -16.71 12.52
CA GLU A 58 -16.25 -17.85 11.61
C GLU A 58 -16.33 -17.29 10.19
N GLU A 59 -16.06 -18.11 9.18
CA GLU A 59 -16.03 -17.67 7.77
C GLU A 59 -17.34 -17.03 7.27
N LYS A 60 -18.47 -17.36 7.90
CA LYS A 60 -19.80 -16.80 7.57
C LYS A 60 -20.04 -15.38 8.11
N HIS A 61 -19.26 -14.94 9.10
CA HIS A 61 -19.37 -13.63 9.73
C HIS A 61 -18.51 -12.61 8.97
#